data_AF-A0A8B6XZB4-F1
#
_entry.id   AF-A0A8B6XZB4-F1
#
_cell.length_a   1.000
_cell.length_b   1.000
_cell.length_c   1.000
_cell.angle_alpha   90.00
_cell.angle_beta   90.00
_cell.angle_gamma   90.00
#
_symmetry.space_group_name_H-M   'P 1'
#
loop_
_entity.id
_entity.type
_entity.pdbx_description
1 polymer ?
#
loop_
_entity_poly.entity_id
_entity_poly.type
_entity_poly.pdbx_seq_one_letter_code
_entity_poly.pdbx_strand_id
1 'polypeptide(L)'
;METLNKCLLSLKKASCDSEKLAILHVIAKVAPNLQLDLSYVNNLFDAISAEFILRLLKSNESEDSQRYICIAVRICSILFQNNCHLVNSNASILFAIFNIVHQLKNEVLSETLELLLSISNIPECSKLLVDAECFTYLGKFVKEDKESNLVMSLFGKVLKATNNFPDDADMFMCELTALFASSQDLKKFYYMHVLDEFVQYLDHFELDYMKRPFIVFEDFIKGCREILQSRVKEEFKKNTLSLLLNFTNTFGAEFLFDSRNNCDERFVALVLTVTALELNFTNNQSFNFVNKNITIACQLTHNLLLAIFSDCFENSQFASNVEFIKKLLCSLNNVISAVFFYLKQIKLEDLDSAQCSTMQAASSLICIWATEDTSNLRSDLVETQPIIFEVVKICFKSLTVENTQGAKLVDLFVLYILQNIQNTKLKLFQRKYFIFVVDYLQHMLSENILNLQSIEFSLHLLNVYTLVFPKLLAKYKDFNCFYQLLLLLLNKEQFLLFSELSYCSKVEAVSIAIFVLGLLDDKNEFLEKTFKLAFNILCLKNEKIVDNWIILLQRLIEFSPKCSMLKVLMCSHRDLLSEKLNSVANAEDVLASLKDFCS
;
A
#
# COMPACT_ATOMS: atom_id res chain seq x y z
N MET A 1 -6.92 21.50 -49.87
CA MET A 1 -5.83 20.72 -50.51
C MET A 1 -5.17 21.44 -51.67
N GLU A 2 -5.89 21.98 -52.66
CA GLU A 2 -5.27 22.65 -53.81
C GLU A 2 -4.35 23.84 -53.41
N THR A 3 -4.80 24.67 -52.46
CA THR A 3 -4.01 25.79 -51.92
C THR A 3 -2.72 25.32 -51.24
N LEU A 4 -2.77 24.22 -50.49
CA LEU A 4 -1.61 23.65 -49.79
C LEU A 4 -0.58 23.08 -50.77
N ASN A 5 -1.01 22.38 -51.81
CA ASN A 5 -0.11 21.89 -52.86
C ASN A 5 0.60 23.04 -53.59
N LYS A 6 -0.09 24.16 -53.84
CA LYS A 6 0.53 25.38 -54.38
C LYS A 6 1.56 25.97 -53.40
N CYS A 7 1.24 26.03 -52.10
CA CYS A 7 2.18 26.47 -51.07
C CYS A 7 3.43 25.57 -51.01
N LEU A 8 3.30 24.26 -51.09
CA LEU A 8 4.43 23.32 -51.06
C LEU A 8 5.35 23.48 -52.29
N LEU A 9 4.77 23.67 -53.48
CA LEU A 9 5.54 23.95 -54.69
C LEU A 9 6.27 25.30 -54.60
N SER A 10 5.63 26.33 -54.06
CA SER A 10 6.25 27.63 -53.84
C SER A 10 7.36 27.55 -52.78
N LEU A 11 7.17 26.73 -51.74
CA LEU A 11 8.16 26.55 -50.67
C LEU A 11 9.45 25.91 -51.21
N LYS A 12 9.32 24.89 -52.08
CA LYS A 12 10.46 24.26 -52.77
C LYS A 12 11.21 25.20 -53.72
N LYS A 13 10.54 26.26 -54.20
CA LYS A 13 11.11 27.27 -55.11
C LYS A 13 11.57 28.55 -54.41
N ALA A 14 11.28 28.70 -53.11
CA ALA A 14 11.59 29.90 -52.36
C ALA A 14 13.11 30.12 -52.30
N SER A 15 13.53 31.33 -52.68
CA SER A 15 14.94 31.69 -52.81
C SER A 15 15.50 32.36 -51.55
N CYS A 16 14.62 32.87 -50.68
CA CYS A 16 15.00 33.53 -49.44
C CYS A 16 14.10 33.13 -48.25
N ASP A 17 14.59 33.39 -47.04
CA ASP A 17 13.90 33.02 -45.79
C ASP A 17 12.58 33.79 -45.59
N SER A 18 12.48 35.03 -46.11
CA SER A 18 11.25 35.83 -46.06
C SER A 18 10.13 35.24 -46.90
N GLU A 19 10.44 34.68 -48.08
CA GLU A 19 9.49 33.95 -48.91
C GLU A 19 9.01 32.68 -48.21
N LYS A 20 9.93 31.92 -47.62
CA LYS A 20 9.59 30.73 -46.82
C LYS A 20 8.67 31.08 -45.66
N LEU A 21 8.98 32.13 -44.90
CA LEU A 21 8.17 32.60 -43.77
C LEU A 21 6.74 32.98 -44.19
N ALA A 22 6.58 33.75 -45.26
CA ALA A 22 5.26 34.13 -45.76
C ALA A 22 4.41 32.91 -46.14
N ILE A 23 5.02 31.93 -46.81
CA ILE A 23 4.36 30.67 -47.19
C ILE A 23 4.00 29.85 -45.94
N LEU A 24 4.91 29.72 -44.97
CA LEU A 24 4.64 29.00 -43.72
C LEU A 24 3.53 29.63 -42.89
N HIS A 25 3.42 30.96 -42.90
CA HIS A 25 2.31 31.64 -42.23
C HIS A 25 0.96 31.25 -42.82
N VAL A 26 0.88 31.11 -44.15
CA VAL A 26 -0.33 30.63 -44.83
C VAL A 26 -0.60 29.16 -44.49
N ILE A 27 0.43 28.32 -44.50
CA ILE A 27 0.30 26.89 -44.14
C ILE A 27 -0.18 26.73 -42.69
N ALA A 28 0.45 27.42 -41.73
CA ALA A 28 0.08 27.41 -40.31
C ALA A 28 -1.38 27.84 -40.07
N LYS A 29 -1.94 28.69 -40.94
CA LYS A 29 -3.33 29.14 -40.85
C LYS A 29 -4.33 28.17 -41.49
N VAL A 30 -3.95 27.45 -42.53
CA VAL A 30 -4.87 26.65 -43.36
C VAL A 30 -4.82 25.16 -42.99
N ALA A 31 -3.64 24.64 -42.67
CA ALA A 31 -3.42 23.21 -42.42
C ALA A 31 -4.16 22.63 -41.20
N PRO A 32 -4.29 23.33 -40.04
CA PRO A 32 -4.96 22.75 -38.87
C PRO A 32 -6.42 22.33 -39.11
N ASN A 33 -7.08 22.93 -40.10
CA ASN A 33 -8.48 22.63 -40.46
C ASN A 33 -8.61 21.50 -41.49
N LEU A 34 -7.52 20.83 -41.85
CA LEU A 34 -7.46 19.84 -42.91
C LEU A 34 -6.79 18.56 -42.41
N GLN A 35 -7.33 17.40 -42.78
CA GLN A 35 -6.64 16.14 -42.59
C GLN A 35 -5.54 16.00 -43.63
N LEU A 36 -4.29 16.06 -43.19
CA LEU A 36 -3.11 15.87 -44.03
C LEU A 36 -2.64 14.42 -43.96
N ASP A 37 -2.24 13.88 -45.10
CA ASP A 37 -1.63 12.56 -45.18
C ASP A 37 -0.13 12.63 -44.86
N LEU A 38 0.43 11.52 -44.36
CA LEU A 38 1.84 11.41 -43.97
C LEU A 38 2.79 11.75 -45.13
N SER A 39 2.39 11.46 -46.37
CA SER A 39 3.19 11.76 -47.56
C SER A 39 3.35 13.26 -47.77
N TYR A 40 2.29 14.05 -47.57
CA TYR A 40 2.35 15.50 -47.65
C TYR A 40 3.16 16.09 -46.51
N VAL A 41 2.98 15.57 -45.29
CA VAL A 41 3.74 16.02 -44.09
C VAL A 41 5.24 15.82 -44.28
N ASN A 42 5.68 14.67 -44.77
CA ASN A 42 7.09 14.41 -45.04
C ASN A 42 7.64 15.33 -46.15
N ASN A 43 6.90 15.49 -47.25
CA ASN A 43 7.28 16.41 -48.33
C ASN A 43 7.35 17.88 -47.87
N LEU A 44 6.50 18.26 -46.91
CA LEU A 44 6.51 19.57 -46.29
C LEU A 44 7.76 19.72 -45.41
N PHE A 45 8.06 18.72 -44.57
CA PHE A 45 9.27 18.71 -43.74
C PHE A 45 10.54 18.88 -44.57
N ASP A 46 10.68 18.10 -45.66
CA ASP A 46 11.84 18.16 -46.56
C ASP A 46 12.03 19.54 -47.20
N ALA A 47 10.92 20.23 -47.51
CA ALA A 47 10.96 21.57 -48.09
C ALA A 47 11.32 22.67 -47.07
N ILE A 48 11.04 22.44 -45.78
CA ILE A 48 11.34 23.39 -44.69
C ILE A 48 12.76 23.19 -44.17
N SER A 49 13.15 21.93 -43.93
CA SER A 49 14.33 21.47 -43.18
C SER A 49 14.29 21.75 -41.66
N ALA A 50 14.88 20.84 -40.88
CA ALA A 50 15.02 20.98 -39.43
C ALA A 50 15.80 22.23 -39.02
N GLU A 51 16.86 22.57 -39.78
CA GLU A 51 17.73 23.71 -39.51
C GLU A 51 16.96 25.04 -39.59
N PHE A 52 16.03 25.17 -40.54
CA PHE A 52 15.20 26.36 -40.64
C PHE A 52 14.28 26.51 -39.43
N ILE A 53 13.63 25.43 -39.00
CA ILE A 53 12.77 25.43 -37.80
C ILE A 53 13.58 25.83 -36.56
N LEU A 54 14.78 25.26 -36.39
CA LEU A 54 15.67 25.60 -35.28
C LEU A 54 16.09 27.08 -35.29
N ARG A 55 16.34 27.67 -36.46
CA ARG A 55 16.64 29.10 -36.60
C ARG A 55 15.45 29.97 -36.19
N LEU A 56 14.23 29.58 -36.55
CA LEU A 56 13.01 30.30 -36.14
C LEU A 56 12.78 30.20 -34.62
N LEU A 57 13.03 29.03 -34.02
CA LEU A 57 12.89 28.85 -32.57
C LEU A 57 13.95 29.64 -31.78
N LYS A 58 15.17 29.80 -32.32
CA LYS A 58 16.28 30.52 -31.66
C LYS A 58 16.33 32.02 -31.95
N SER A 59 15.33 32.59 -32.63
CA SER A 59 15.37 34.00 -33.03
C SER A 59 15.16 34.92 -31.82
N ASN A 60 16.23 35.24 -31.10
CA ASN A 60 16.17 36.04 -29.86
C ASN A 60 16.43 37.55 -30.07
N GLU A 61 16.71 37.99 -31.30
CA GLU A 61 17.34 39.30 -31.55
C GLU A 61 16.43 40.36 -32.20
N SER A 62 15.12 40.15 -32.34
CA SER A 62 14.22 41.12 -33.01
C SER A 62 12.84 41.28 -32.36
N GLU A 63 12.18 42.42 -32.63
CA GLU A 63 10.78 42.69 -32.22
C GLU A 63 9.78 41.64 -32.77
N ASP A 64 10.12 40.96 -33.87
CA ASP A 64 9.32 39.91 -34.50
C ASP A 64 9.62 38.48 -34.01
N SER A 65 10.56 38.32 -33.07
CA SER A 65 10.97 37.02 -32.48
C SER A 65 9.79 36.13 -32.10
N GLN A 66 8.78 36.69 -31.43
CA GLN A 66 7.60 35.93 -31.00
C GLN A 66 6.74 35.44 -32.16
N ARG A 67 6.68 36.18 -33.28
CA ARG A 67 5.96 35.76 -34.48
C ARG A 67 6.65 34.57 -35.14
N TYR A 68 7.98 34.59 -35.20
CA TYR A 68 8.76 33.48 -35.75
C TYR A 68 8.61 32.21 -34.92
N ILE A 69 8.66 32.35 -33.59
CA ILE A 69 8.43 31.23 -32.68
C ILE A 69 7.02 30.66 -32.82
N CYS A 70 5.99 31.52 -32.86
CA CYS A 70 4.60 31.08 -33.03
C CYS A 70 4.40 30.32 -34.36
N ILE A 71 4.96 30.83 -35.45
CA ILE A 71 4.93 30.13 -36.74
C ILE A 71 5.65 28.79 -36.64
N ALA A 72 6.82 28.73 -36.01
CA ALA A 72 7.58 27.50 -35.84
C ALA A 72 6.80 26.45 -35.02
N VAL A 73 6.20 26.84 -33.89
CA VAL A 73 5.40 25.95 -33.03
C VAL A 73 4.18 25.40 -33.78
N ARG A 74 3.45 26.26 -34.52
CA ARG A 74 2.31 25.82 -35.33
C ARG A 74 2.71 24.89 -36.48
N ILE A 75 3.85 25.15 -37.09
CA ILE A 75 4.39 24.26 -38.11
C ILE A 75 4.81 22.92 -37.47
N CYS A 76 5.44 22.93 -36.31
CA CYS A 76 5.75 21.72 -35.55
C CYS A 76 4.48 20.95 -35.16
N SER A 77 3.38 21.61 -34.80
CA SER A 77 2.12 20.91 -34.49
C SER A 77 1.54 20.20 -35.70
N ILE A 78 1.68 20.76 -36.90
CA ILE A 78 1.30 20.08 -38.13
C ILE A 78 2.25 18.92 -38.45
N LEU A 79 3.56 19.10 -38.27
CA LEU A 79 4.58 18.13 -38.68
C LEU A 79 4.68 16.92 -37.75
N PHE A 80 4.55 17.15 -36.45
CA PHE A 80 4.77 16.12 -35.42
C PHE A 80 3.49 15.38 -35.03
N GLN A 81 2.31 15.89 -35.43
CA GLN A 81 1.05 15.21 -35.20
C GLN A 81 1.06 13.81 -35.85
N ASN A 82 1.06 12.78 -34.99
CA ASN A 82 1.06 11.36 -35.37
C ASN A 82 2.27 10.89 -36.21
N ASN A 83 3.40 11.59 -36.21
CA ASN A 83 4.58 11.24 -37.01
C ASN A 83 5.82 10.99 -36.12
N CYS A 84 5.86 9.83 -35.45
CA CYS A 84 6.90 9.49 -34.48
C CYS A 84 8.31 9.52 -35.08
N HIS A 85 8.48 9.08 -36.33
CA HIS A 85 9.77 9.05 -37.01
C HIS A 85 10.39 10.45 -37.18
N LEU A 86 9.56 11.45 -37.53
CA LEU A 86 10.03 12.84 -37.65
C LEU A 86 10.42 13.42 -36.30
N VAL A 87 9.66 13.13 -35.24
CA VAL A 87 9.97 13.57 -33.88
C VAL A 87 11.30 12.98 -33.40
N ASN A 88 11.46 11.65 -33.52
CA ASN A 88 12.65 10.94 -33.06
C ASN A 88 13.92 11.38 -33.81
N SER A 89 13.81 11.58 -35.12
CA SER A 89 14.95 12.00 -35.96
C SER A 89 15.37 13.45 -35.72
N ASN A 90 14.52 14.25 -35.09
CA ASN A 90 14.73 15.70 -34.91
C ASN A 90 14.53 16.13 -33.46
N ALA A 91 14.96 15.31 -32.50
CA ALA A 91 14.84 15.58 -31.07
C ALA A 91 15.36 16.98 -30.67
N SER A 92 16.39 17.50 -31.37
CA SER A 92 16.91 18.87 -31.17
C SER A 92 15.85 19.98 -31.25
N ILE A 93 14.79 19.78 -32.05
CA ILE A 93 13.67 20.73 -32.14
C ILE A 93 12.87 20.74 -30.84
N LEU A 94 12.66 19.59 -30.20
CA LEU A 94 11.99 19.51 -28.89
C LEU A 94 12.79 20.22 -27.80
N PHE A 95 14.11 19.99 -27.74
CA PHE A 95 14.98 20.71 -26.81
C PHE A 95 14.95 22.22 -27.05
N ALA A 96 14.91 22.66 -28.32
CA ALA A 96 14.79 24.07 -28.65
C ALA A 96 13.44 24.65 -28.21
N ILE A 97 12.34 23.90 -28.35
CA ILE A 97 11.02 24.29 -27.84
C ILE A 97 11.08 24.48 -26.33
N PHE A 98 11.52 23.47 -25.56
CA PHE A 98 11.62 23.57 -24.08
C PHE A 98 12.47 24.76 -23.63
N ASN A 99 13.58 25.02 -24.31
CA ASN A 99 14.43 26.16 -24.01
C ASN A 99 13.78 27.53 -24.22
N ILE A 100 12.76 27.66 -25.07
CA ILE A 100 12.07 28.93 -25.29
C ILE A 100 10.72 29.02 -24.60
N VAL A 101 10.12 27.89 -24.17
CA VAL A 101 8.74 27.89 -23.65
C VAL A 101 8.58 28.84 -22.46
N HIS A 102 9.60 28.99 -21.60
CA HIS A 102 9.58 29.92 -20.46
C HIS A 102 9.52 31.41 -20.85
N GLN A 103 9.87 31.76 -22.09
CA GLN A 103 9.88 33.13 -22.60
C GLN A 103 8.60 33.49 -23.37
N LEU A 104 7.68 32.55 -23.52
CA LEU A 104 6.48 32.72 -24.35
C LEU A 104 5.38 33.50 -23.61
N LYS A 105 4.64 34.28 -24.38
CA LYS A 105 3.36 34.86 -23.95
C LYS A 105 2.29 33.77 -23.92
N ASN A 106 1.25 33.99 -23.11
CA ASN A 106 0.18 33.00 -22.85
C ASN A 106 -0.44 32.38 -24.13
N GLU A 107 -0.70 33.18 -25.18
CA GLU A 107 -1.29 32.67 -26.43
C GLU A 107 -0.39 31.65 -27.16
N VAL A 108 0.93 31.85 -27.15
CA VAL A 108 1.87 30.93 -27.80
C VAL A 108 2.21 29.77 -26.86
N LEU A 109 2.17 30.02 -25.55
CA LEU A 109 2.39 29.01 -24.53
C LEU A 109 1.33 27.89 -24.59
N SER A 110 0.04 28.23 -24.70
CA SER A 110 -1.03 27.23 -24.80
C SER A 110 -0.86 26.34 -26.04
N GLU A 111 -0.62 26.94 -27.21
CA GLU A 111 -0.34 26.19 -28.45
C GLU A 111 0.89 25.28 -28.33
N THR A 112 1.92 25.73 -27.59
CA THR A 112 3.13 24.95 -27.35
C THR A 112 2.88 23.78 -26.41
N LEU A 113 2.09 23.97 -25.34
CA LEU A 113 1.70 22.89 -24.43
C LEU A 113 0.79 21.88 -25.13
N GLU A 114 -0.12 22.31 -25.98
CA GLU A 114 -0.94 21.43 -26.82
C GLU A 114 -0.10 20.60 -27.79
N LEU A 115 0.92 21.21 -28.42
CA LEU A 115 1.91 20.49 -29.21
C LEU A 115 2.59 19.39 -28.37
N LEU A 116 3.13 19.73 -27.20
CA LEU A 116 3.82 18.78 -26.33
C LEU A 116 2.87 17.66 -25.86
N LEU A 117 1.61 17.98 -25.57
CA LEU A 117 0.55 17.02 -25.25
C LEU A 117 0.23 16.09 -26.42
N SER A 118 0.24 16.60 -27.66
CA SER A 118 0.04 15.78 -28.85
C SER A 118 1.18 14.79 -29.05
N ILE A 119 2.41 15.21 -28.73
CA ILE A 119 3.62 14.38 -28.81
C ILE A 119 3.62 13.34 -27.70
N SER A 120 3.22 13.70 -26.48
CA SER A 120 3.15 12.75 -25.36
C SER A 120 2.10 11.65 -25.53
N ASN A 121 1.10 11.84 -26.41
CA ASN A 121 0.17 10.78 -26.82
C ASN A 121 0.84 9.68 -27.65
N ILE A 122 2.03 9.91 -28.19
CA ILE A 122 2.79 8.94 -28.98
C ILE A 122 3.75 8.20 -28.02
N PRO A 123 3.55 6.90 -27.75
CA PRO A 123 4.29 6.17 -26.71
C PRO A 123 5.82 6.14 -26.90
N GLU A 124 6.29 6.21 -28.13
CA GLU A 124 7.72 6.25 -28.44
C GLU A 124 8.36 7.61 -28.14
N CYS A 125 7.58 8.70 -28.25
CA CYS A 125 8.08 10.06 -28.14
C CYS A 125 8.00 10.61 -26.71
N SER A 126 7.18 10.02 -25.84
CA SER A 126 7.10 10.40 -24.43
C SER A 126 8.43 10.23 -23.69
N LYS A 127 9.24 9.23 -24.05
CA LYS A 127 10.61 9.05 -23.52
C LYS A 127 11.53 10.21 -23.89
N LEU A 128 11.40 10.74 -25.11
CA LEU A 128 12.19 11.90 -25.54
C LEU A 128 11.83 13.18 -24.75
N LEU A 129 10.59 13.29 -24.27
CA LEU A 129 10.20 14.39 -23.40
C LEU A 129 10.87 14.27 -22.03
N VAL A 130 10.99 13.05 -21.50
CA VAL A 130 11.71 12.77 -20.25
C VAL A 130 13.20 13.10 -20.41
N ASP A 131 13.83 12.63 -21.50
CA ASP A 131 15.23 12.91 -21.81
C ASP A 131 15.50 14.43 -22.02
N ALA A 132 14.46 15.22 -22.27
CA ALA A 132 14.51 16.66 -22.43
C ALA A 132 14.29 17.46 -21.14
N GLU A 133 14.38 16.82 -19.97
CA GLU A 133 14.18 17.44 -18.66
C GLU A 133 12.82 18.17 -18.56
N CYS A 134 11.78 17.60 -19.20
CA CYS A 134 10.47 18.23 -19.33
C CYS A 134 9.90 18.65 -17.96
N PHE A 135 10.13 17.88 -16.90
CA PHE A 135 9.58 18.17 -15.58
C PHE A 135 10.18 19.42 -14.94
N THR A 136 11.46 19.71 -15.19
CA THR A 136 12.08 20.97 -14.77
C THR A 136 11.36 22.18 -15.38
N TYR A 137 11.00 22.11 -16.66
CA TYR A 137 10.28 23.20 -17.33
C TYR A 137 8.82 23.28 -16.87
N LEU A 138 8.15 22.15 -16.68
CA LEU A 138 6.80 22.11 -16.13
C LEU A 138 6.75 22.74 -14.73
N GLY A 139 7.75 22.48 -13.87
CA GLY A 139 7.84 23.10 -12.56
C GLY A 139 7.94 24.64 -12.63
N LYS A 140 8.65 25.17 -13.63
CA LYS A 140 8.69 26.63 -13.87
C LYS A 140 7.33 27.19 -14.31
N PHE A 141 6.57 26.47 -15.14
CA PHE A 141 5.21 26.92 -15.54
C PHE A 141 4.23 26.90 -14.37
N VAL A 142 4.32 25.87 -13.53
CA VAL A 142 3.56 25.80 -12.28
C VAL A 142 3.87 27.04 -11.45
N LYS A 143 5.15 27.32 -11.17
CA LYS A 143 5.58 28.50 -10.39
C LYS A 143 5.00 29.83 -10.89
N GLU A 144 4.88 30.00 -12.21
CA GLU A 144 4.33 31.21 -12.83
C GLU A 144 2.79 31.23 -12.89
N ASP A 145 2.11 30.18 -12.40
CA ASP A 145 0.66 29.98 -12.43
C ASP A 145 0.08 30.11 -13.86
N LYS A 146 0.75 29.48 -14.83
CA LYS A 146 0.37 29.51 -16.25
C LYS A 146 -0.14 28.15 -16.72
N GLU A 147 -1.32 28.14 -17.34
CA GLU A 147 -1.89 26.97 -18.06
C GLU A 147 -1.88 25.66 -17.24
N SER A 148 -2.16 25.76 -15.95
CA SER A 148 -2.00 24.70 -14.95
C SER A 148 -2.70 23.38 -15.32
N ASN A 149 -3.89 23.42 -15.93
CA ASN A 149 -4.57 22.19 -16.39
C ASN A 149 -3.81 21.47 -17.53
N LEU A 150 -3.27 22.21 -18.51
CA LEU A 150 -2.50 21.63 -19.61
C LEU A 150 -1.17 21.09 -19.10
N VAL A 151 -0.52 21.83 -18.20
CA VAL A 151 0.72 21.43 -17.54
C VAL A 151 0.53 20.13 -16.75
N MET A 152 -0.56 19.99 -16.01
CA MET A 152 -0.90 18.76 -15.28
C MET A 152 -1.18 17.57 -16.20
N SER A 153 -1.97 17.79 -17.26
CA SER A 153 -2.23 16.73 -18.25
C SER A 153 -0.94 16.26 -18.91
N LEU A 154 -0.02 17.18 -19.20
CA LEU A 154 1.26 16.87 -19.81
C LEU A 154 2.15 16.11 -18.83
N PHE A 155 2.24 16.59 -17.59
CA PHE A 155 2.94 15.91 -16.50
C PHE A 155 2.48 14.46 -16.37
N GLY A 156 1.16 14.23 -16.21
CA GLY A 156 0.60 12.90 -16.01
C GLY A 156 0.85 11.96 -17.19
N LYS A 157 0.80 12.44 -18.44
CA LYS A 157 1.09 11.63 -19.64
C LYS A 157 2.57 11.27 -19.77
N VAL A 158 3.45 12.24 -19.53
CA VAL A 158 4.91 12.02 -19.62
C VAL A 158 5.36 11.09 -18.50
N LEU A 159 4.84 11.27 -17.27
CA LEU A 159 5.16 10.43 -16.13
C LEU A 159 4.70 8.98 -16.32
N LYS A 160 3.51 8.74 -16.89
CA LYS A 160 3.02 7.38 -17.19
C LYS A 160 3.91 6.61 -18.18
N ALA A 161 4.76 7.30 -18.94
CA ALA A 161 5.68 6.68 -19.86
C ALA A 161 7.02 6.29 -19.22
N THR A 162 7.26 6.67 -17.96
CA THR A 162 8.48 6.30 -17.22
C THR A 162 8.23 5.09 -16.33
N ASN A 163 9.24 4.23 -16.24
CA ASN A 163 9.21 3.09 -15.33
C ASN A 163 9.62 3.49 -13.90
N ASN A 164 10.43 4.54 -13.78
CA ASN A 164 10.91 5.08 -12.52
C ASN A 164 10.47 6.52 -12.36
N PHE A 165 10.40 6.99 -11.12
CA PHE A 165 10.14 8.39 -10.83
C PHE A 165 11.33 9.25 -11.26
N PRO A 166 11.15 10.22 -12.18
CA PRO A 166 12.24 11.03 -12.72
C PRO A 166 12.83 11.98 -11.66
N ASP A 167 14.16 12.14 -11.65
CA ASP A 167 14.84 13.00 -10.68
C ASP A 167 14.43 14.47 -10.81
N ASP A 168 14.12 14.93 -12.02
CA ASP A 168 13.67 16.30 -12.29
C ASP A 168 12.18 16.54 -11.96
N ALA A 169 11.41 15.48 -11.68
CA ALA A 169 10.03 15.59 -11.22
C ALA A 169 9.92 16.13 -9.78
N ASP A 170 11.00 16.03 -8.99
CA ASP A 170 11.05 16.65 -7.66
C ASP A 170 10.93 18.17 -7.73
N MET A 171 11.47 18.82 -8.77
CA MET A 171 11.32 20.26 -8.98
C MET A 171 9.86 20.66 -9.21
N PHE A 172 9.12 19.87 -9.98
CA PHE A 172 7.69 20.09 -10.20
C PHE A 172 6.93 20.00 -8.88
N MET A 173 7.21 18.96 -8.10
CA MET A 173 6.58 18.73 -6.80
C MET A 173 6.84 19.90 -5.84
N CYS A 174 8.10 20.37 -5.74
CA CYS A 174 8.48 21.51 -4.91
C CYS A 174 7.70 22.78 -5.25
N GLU A 175 7.62 23.14 -6.54
CA GLU A 175 6.93 24.37 -6.95
C GLU A 175 5.40 24.26 -6.74
N LEU A 176 4.82 23.07 -6.95
CA LEU A 176 3.38 22.85 -6.73
C LEU A 176 3.01 22.91 -5.23
N THR A 177 3.79 22.28 -4.35
CA THR A 177 3.56 22.37 -2.90
C THR A 177 3.79 23.79 -2.38
N ALA A 178 4.78 24.51 -2.92
CA ALA A 178 5.04 25.91 -2.56
C ALA A 178 3.85 26.83 -2.93
N LEU A 179 3.23 26.66 -4.09
CA LEU A 179 2.02 27.41 -4.46
C LEU A 179 0.84 27.09 -3.55
N PHE A 180 0.65 25.81 -3.22
CA PHE A 180 -0.38 25.40 -2.27
C PHE A 180 -0.17 26.03 -0.89
N ALA A 181 1.07 26.05 -0.40
CA ALA A 181 1.44 26.63 0.89
C ALA A 181 1.32 28.16 0.92
N SER A 182 1.69 28.83 -0.17
CA SER A 182 1.75 30.31 -0.23
C SER A 182 0.41 30.96 -0.58
N SER A 183 -0.47 30.28 -1.31
CA SER A 183 -1.76 30.84 -1.74
C SER A 183 -2.70 31.09 -0.56
N GLN A 184 -3.28 32.28 -0.48
CA GLN A 184 -4.21 32.66 0.61
C GLN A 184 -5.64 32.96 0.12
N ASP A 185 -5.88 32.82 -1.18
CA ASP A 185 -7.16 33.05 -1.84
C ASP A 185 -7.84 31.73 -2.26
N LEU A 186 -8.86 31.82 -3.12
CA LEU A 186 -9.56 30.65 -3.64
C LEU A 186 -8.65 29.72 -4.46
N LYS A 187 -7.50 30.19 -4.97
CA LYS A 187 -6.55 29.36 -5.72
C LYS A 187 -5.92 28.28 -4.85
N LYS A 188 -5.83 28.48 -3.52
CA LYS A 188 -5.38 27.42 -2.61
C LYS A 188 -6.18 26.13 -2.77
N PHE A 189 -7.50 26.22 -2.92
CA PHE A 189 -8.35 25.05 -3.14
C PHE A 189 -8.17 24.46 -4.54
N TYR A 190 -7.88 25.30 -5.54
CA TYR A 190 -7.48 24.82 -6.87
C TYR A 190 -6.19 23.99 -6.79
N TYR A 191 -5.14 24.51 -6.14
CA TYR A 191 -3.88 23.79 -5.96
C TYR A 191 -4.01 22.52 -5.12
N MET A 192 -4.92 22.49 -4.14
CA MET A 192 -5.27 21.28 -3.40
C MET A 192 -5.80 20.18 -4.34
N HIS A 193 -6.70 20.52 -5.26
CA HIS A 193 -7.21 19.57 -6.26
C HIS A 193 -6.14 19.12 -7.24
N VAL A 194 -5.29 20.04 -7.69
CA VAL A 194 -4.17 19.74 -8.58
C VAL A 194 -3.15 18.80 -7.91
N LEU A 195 -2.84 19.03 -6.63
CA LEU A 195 -2.00 18.13 -5.83
C LEU A 195 -2.63 16.75 -5.67
N ASP A 196 -3.95 16.68 -5.47
CA ASP A 196 -4.64 15.40 -5.35
C ASP A 196 -4.56 14.59 -6.65
N GLU A 197 -4.76 15.24 -7.80
CA GLU A 197 -4.58 14.62 -9.11
C GLU A 197 -3.12 14.21 -9.36
N PHE A 198 -2.17 15.07 -8.97
CA PHE A 198 -0.75 14.79 -9.07
C PHE A 198 -0.36 13.50 -8.33
N VAL A 199 -0.80 13.35 -7.08
CA VAL A 199 -0.48 12.18 -6.25
C VAL A 199 -1.05 10.90 -6.85
N GLN A 200 -2.25 10.94 -7.46
CA GLN A 200 -2.80 9.78 -8.16
C GLN A 200 -1.94 9.31 -9.34
N TYR A 201 -1.18 10.21 -9.98
CA TYR A 201 -0.21 9.80 -11.00
C TYR A 201 1.01 9.09 -10.40
N LEU A 202 1.25 9.22 -9.10
CA LEU A 202 2.38 8.61 -8.39
C LEU A 202 2.09 7.19 -7.90
N ASP A 203 0.83 6.74 -7.88
CA ASP A 203 0.40 5.45 -7.30
C ASP A 203 1.14 4.21 -7.86
N HIS A 204 1.78 4.32 -9.02
CA HIS A 204 2.50 3.22 -9.67
C HIS A 204 3.99 3.17 -9.30
N PHE A 205 4.48 4.13 -8.52
CA PHE A 205 5.88 4.21 -8.09
C PHE A 205 6.02 3.86 -6.61
N GLU A 206 7.03 3.07 -6.28
CA GLU A 206 7.49 2.92 -4.90
C GLU A 206 8.36 4.12 -4.54
N LEU A 207 7.80 5.07 -3.80
CA LEU A 207 8.48 6.31 -3.42
C LEU A 207 8.92 6.28 -1.97
N ASP A 208 10.22 6.51 -1.75
CA ASP A 208 10.79 6.69 -0.43
C ASP A 208 10.89 8.19 -0.11
N TYR A 209 10.12 8.65 0.87
CA TYR A 209 10.10 10.06 1.28
C TYR A 209 11.48 10.55 1.75
N MET A 210 12.34 9.67 2.26
CA MET A 210 13.69 10.02 2.73
C MET A 210 14.60 10.52 1.60
N LYS A 211 14.31 10.14 0.35
CA LYS A 211 15.08 10.51 -0.84
C LYS A 211 14.55 11.77 -1.51
N ARG A 212 13.48 12.36 -1.00
CA ARG A 212 12.80 13.52 -1.60
C ARG A 212 13.18 14.81 -0.88
N PRO A 213 13.05 15.98 -1.54
CA PRO A 213 13.33 17.26 -0.90
C PRO A 213 12.39 17.51 0.30
N PHE A 214 12.95 17.76 1.48
CA PHE A 214 12.16 17.99 2.71
C PHE A 214 11.13 19.13 2.57
N ILE A 215 11.46 20.15 1.77
CA ILE A 215 10.63 21.34 1.56
C ILE A 215 9.25 21.00 0.98
N VAL A 216 9.15 19.93 0.18
CA VAL A 216 7.89 19.40 -0.36
C VAL A 216 6.92 19.10 0.78
N PHE A 217 7.40 18.37 1.79
CA PHE A 217 6.57 17.93 2.90
C PHE A 217 6.26 19.07 3.87
N GLU A 218 7.22 19.97 4.11
CA GLU A 218 7.01 21.16 4.93
C GLU A 218 5.91 22.06 4.34
N ASP A 219 6.00 22.38 3.05
CA ASP A 219 5.02 23.22 2.35
C ASP A 219 3.66 22.53 2.26
N PHE A 220 3.63 21.23 1.98
CA PHE A 220 2.41 20.44 2.01
C PHE A 220 1.71 20.49 3.37
N ILE A 221 2.45 20.19 4.45
CA ILE A 221 1.93 20.23 5.83
C ILE A 221 1.40 21.63 6.16
N LYS A 222 2.13 22.68 5.77
CA LYS A 222 1.70 24.07 5.98
C LYS A 222 0.38 24.36 5.28
N GLY A 223 0.23 24.03 4.00
CA GLY A 223 -1.00 24.24 3.25
C GLY A 223 -2.19 23.48 3.85
N CYS A 224 -2.01 22.21 4.21
CA CYS A 224 -3.04 21.42 4.88
C CYS A 224 -3.44 22.01 6.24
N ARG A 225 -2.45 22.42 7.05
CA ARG A 225 -2.68 23.01 8.37
C ARG A 225 -3.52 24.27 8.30
N GLU A 226 -3.20 25.17 7.38
CA GLU A 226 -3.92 26.43 7.20
C GLU A 226 -5.39 26.17 6.85
N ILE A 227 -5.69 25.19 5.98
CA ILE A 227 -7.07 24.83 5.65
C ILE A 227 -7.79 24.21 6.87
N LEU A 228 -7.18 23.23 7.54
CA LEU A 228 -7.81 22.51 8.66
C LEU A 228 -8.10 23.43 9.86
N GLN A 229 -7.24 24.42 10.13
CA GLN A 229 -7.42 25.41 11.20
C GLN A 229 -8.41 26.53 10.85
N SER A 230 -8.66 26.77 9.55
CA SER A 230 -9.52 27.85 9.10
C SER A 230 -11.01 27.57 9.28
N ARG A 231 -11.81 28.65 9.17
CA ARG A 231 -13.28 28.62 9.18
C ARG A 231 -13.86 28.42 7.77
N VAL A 232 -13.25 27.53 6.99
CA VAL A 232 -13.75 27.16 5.66
C VAL A 232 -14.91 26.17 5.76
N LYS A 233 -15.62 25.98 4.64
CA LYS A 233 -16.68 24.97 4.50
C LYS A 233 -16.12 23.57 4.78
N GLU A 234 -16.96 22.71 5.35
CA GLU A 234 -16.63 21.31 5.69
C GLU A 234 -16.09 20.52 4.49
N GLU A 235 -16.61 20.77 3.29
CA GLU A 235 -16.16 20.15 2.04
C GLU A 235 -14.65 20.33 1.81
N PHE A 236 -14.10 21.51 2.07
CA PHE A 236 -12.67 21.75 1.90
C PHE A 236 -11.83 21.02 2.96
N LYS A 237 -12.35 20.85 4.17
CA LYS A 237 -11.68 20.05 5.22
C LYS A 237 -11.66 18.57 4.82
N LYS A 238 -12.77 18.04 4.30
CA LYS A 238 -12.87 16.67 3.78
C LYS A 238 -11.89 16.43 2.64
N ASN A 239 -11.84 17.35 1.66
CA ASN A 239 -10.89 17.26 0.56
C ASN A 239 -9.43 17.33 1.05
N THR A 240 -9.14 18.12 2.09
CA THR A 240 -7.80 18.16 2.70
C THR A 240 -7.45 16.84 3.38
N LEU A 241 -8.39 16.19 4.07
CA LEU A 241 -8.16 14.86 4.66
C LEU A 241 -7.97 13.78 3.58
N SER A 242 -8.71 13.86 2.47
CA SER A 242 -8.52 12.98 1.31
C SER A 242 -7.13 13.15 0.68
N LEU A 243 -6.70 14.39 0.50
CA LEU A 243 -5.37 14.70 -0.01
C LEU A 243 -4.27 14.19 0.94
N LEU A 244 -4.44 14.37 2.25
CA LEU A 244 -3.53 13.82 3.27
C LEU A 244 -3.45 12.30 3.19
N LEU A 245 -4.58 11.62 3.04
CA LEU A 245 -4.61 10.16 2.86
C LEU A 245 -3.81 9.75 1.63
N ASN A 246 -4.06 10.37 0.48
CA ASN A 246 -3.34 10.06 -0.75
C ASN A 246 -1.83 10.28 -0.58
N PHE A 247 -1.41 11.40 0.01
CA PHE A 247 -0.01 11.64 0.34
C PHE A 247 0.58 10.55 1.24
N THR A 248 -0.13 10.12 2.29
CA THR A 248 0.36 9.07 3.20
C THR A 248 0.40 7.69 2.55
N ASN A 249 -0.48 7.41 1.59
CA ASN A 249 -0.45 6.16 0.82
C ASN A 249 0.74 6.12 -0.14
N THR A 250 1.10 7.26 -0.73
CA THR A 250 2.18 7.37 -1.72
C THR A 250 3.56 7.46 -1.09
N PHE A 251 3.73 8.23 -0.01
CA PHE A 251 5.04 8.53 0.59
C PHE A 251 5.26 7.88 1.96
N GLY A 252 4.26 7.17 2.51
CA GLY A 252 4.24 6.76 3.91
C GLY A 252 3.77 7.88 4.83
N ALA A 253 3.44 7.56 6.09
CA ALA A 253 3.01 8.54 7.09
C ALA A 253 4.15 9.01 8.01
N GLU A 254 5.34 8.42 7.88
CA GLU A 254 6.53 8.67 8.67
C GLU A 254 7.04 10.11 8.52
N PHE A 255 6.86 10.72 7.34
CA PHE A 255 7.24 12.11 7.10
C PHE A 255 6.55 13.10 8.05
N LEU A 256 5.39 12.75 8.62
CA LEU A 256 4.65 13.57 9.58
C LEU A 256 5.33 13.62 10.95
N PHE A 257 6.25 12.70 11.23
CA PHE A 257 7.00 12.58 12.49
C PHE A 257 8.50 12.85 12.30
N ASP A 258 8.91 13.26 11.10
CA ASP A 258 10.31 13.57 10.81
C ASP A 258 10.67 14.98 11.30
N SER A 259 11.75 15.07 12.08
CA SER A 259 12.25 16.33 12.63
C SER A 259 12.77 17.30 11.56
N ARG A 260 13.13 16.80 10.36
CA ARG A 260 13.59 17.62 9.23
C ARG A 260 12.48 18.45 8.59
N ASN A 261 11.22 18.02 8.74
CA ASN A 261 10.08 18.61 8.03
C ASN A 261 9.43 19.78 8.78
N ASN A 262 10.09 20.34 9.81
CA ASN A 262 9.52 21.37 10.71
C ASN A 262 8.08 21.06 11.14
N CYS A 263 7.75 19.76 11.28
CA CYS A 263 6.40 19.35 11.57
C CYS A 263 6.07 19.75 13.00
N ASP A 264 5.01 20.53 13.17
CA ASP A 264 4.55 20.94 14.50
C ASP A 264 3.82 19.75 15.10
N GLU A 265 4.17 19.37 16.32
CA GLU A 265 3.51 18.31 17.09
C GLU A 265 1.98 18.50 17.11
N ARG A 266 1.50 19.74 17.00
CA ARG A 266 0.08 20.07 16.95
C ARG A 266 -0.61 19.66 15.64
N PHE A 267 0.13 19.41 14.56
CA PHE A 267 -0.47 19.10 13.26
C PHE A 267 -1.11 17.72 13.23
N VAL A 268 -0.41 16.66 13.66
CA VAL A 268 -0.98 15.30 13.71
C VAL A 268 -2.19 15.25 14.66
N ALA A 269 -2.09 15.90 15.82
CA ALA A 269 -3.20 16.03 16.75
C ALA A 269 -4.40 16.77 16.13
N LEU A 270 -4.15 17.83 15.34
CA LEU A 270 -5.19 18.55 14.60
C LEU A 270 -5.86 17.63 13.56
N VAL A 271 -5.08 16.89 12.76
CA VAL A 271 -5.60 15.96 11.76
C VAL A 271 -6.55 14.96 12.42
N LEU A 272 -6.11 14.28 13.48
CA LEU A 272 -6.95 13.32 14.19
C LEU A 272 -8.20 13.96 14.82
N THR A 273 -8.07 15.18 15.34
CA THR A 273 -9.21 15.91 15.93
C THR A 273 -10.25 16.26 14.86
N VAL A 274 -9.82 16.76 13.70
CA VAL A 274 -10.73 17.05 12.58
C VAL A 274 -11.34 15.74 12.06
N THR A 275 -10.55 14.68 11.90
CA THR A 275 -11.04 13.36 11.51
C THR A 275 -12.12 12.84 12.48
N ALA A 276 -11.91 12.96 13.79
CA ALA A 276 -12.90 12.57 14.79
C ALA A 276 -14.18 13.40 14.70
N LEU A 277 -14.08 14.71 14.48
CA LEU A 277 -15.24 15.58 14.30
C LEU A 277 -16.03 15.21 13.05
N GLU A 278 -15.36 14.99 11.92
CA GLU A 278 -15.99 14.59 10.66
C GLU A 278 -16.68 13.23 10.79
N LEU A 279 -16.06 12.25 11.45
CA LEU A 279 -16.68 10.96 11.74
C LEU A 279 -17.94 11.10 12.59
N ASN A 280 -17.87 11.87 13.69
CA ASN A 280 -19.02 12.08 14.57
C ASN A 280 -20.17 12.80 13.84
N PHE A 281 -19.86 13.82 13.05
CA PHE A 281 -20.86 14.50 12.23
C PHE A 281 -21.51 13.55 11.23
N THR A 282 -20.69 12.71 10.59
CA THR A 282 -21.13 11.73 9.61
C THR A 282 -22.02 10.65 10.23
N ASN A 283 -21.67 10.12 11.40
CA ASN A 283 -22.45 9.12 12.12
C ASN A 283 -23.80 9.65 12.62
N ASN A 284 -23.94 10.98 12.78
CA ASN A 284 -25.19 11.63 13.16
C ASN A 284 -26.12 11.89 11.97
N GLN A 285 -25.67 11.67 10.73
CA GLN A 285 -26.50 11.77 9.53
C GLN A 285 -27.14 10.41 9.18
N SER A 286 -28.27 10.41 8.48
CA SER A 286 -28.98 9.18 8.10
C SER A 286 -28.08 8.25 7.25
N PHE A 287 -28.00 6.97 7.65
CA PHE A 287 -27.13 5.90 7.15
C PHE A 287 -27.25 5.48 5.67
N ASN A 288 -27.93 6.26 4.84
CA ASN A 288 -28.35 5.81 3.50
C ASN A 288 -27.27 5.92 2.41
N PHE A 289 -26.05 6.34 2.72
CA PHE A 289 -24.99 6.49 1.71
C PHE A 289 -23.66 5.92 2.19
N VAL A 290 -23.01 5.17 1.29
CA VAL A 290 -21.60 4.77 1.36
C VAL A 290 -20.78 6.00 1.72
N ASN A 291 -20.18 5.98 2.91
CA ASN A 291 -19.55 7.17 3.41
C ASN A 291 -18.06 7.14 3.14
N LYS A 292 -17.68 7.66 1.97
CA LYS A 292 -16.27 7.86 1.60
C LYS A 292 -15.49 8.56 2.71
N ASN A 293 -16.13 9.44 3.48
CA ASN A 293 -15.50 10.14 4.60
C ASN A 293 -15.08 9.19 5.73
N ILE A 294 -15.89 8.17 6.03
CA ILE A 294 -15.54 7.16 7.04
C ILE A 294 -14.38 6.31 6.54
N THR A 295 -14.39 5.92 5.26
CA THR A 295 -13.28 5.18 4.65
C THR A 295 -11.98 6.00 4.73
N ILE A 296 -12.02 7.29 4.35
CA ILE A 296 -10.86 8.19 4.40
C ILE A 296 -10.34 8.31 5.84
N ALA A 297 -11.24 8.55 6.79
CA ALA A 297 -10.89 8.68 8.21
C ALA A 297 -10.22 7.42 8.76
N CYS A 298 -10.77 6.24 8.43
CA CYS A 298 -10.25 4.96 8.90
C CYS A 298 -8.87 4.66 8.29
N GLN A 299 -8.70 4.85 6.99
CA GLN A 299 -7.43 4.60 6.30
C GLN A 299 -6.33 5.60 6.71
N LEU A 300 -6.68 6.89 6.85
CA LEU A 300 -5.71 7.89 7.30
C LEU A 300 -5.24 7.58 8.72
N THR A 301 -6.16 7.21 9.61
CA THR A 301 -5.83 6.87 10.99
C THR A 301 -5.05 5.56 11.09
N HIS A 302 -5.34 4.59 10.20
CA HIS A 302 -4.56 3.37 10.05
C HIS A 302 -3.11 3.70 9.69
N ASN A 303 -2.87 4.52 8.66
CA ASN A 303 -1.51 4.90 8.25
C ASN A 303 -0.76 5.62 9.38
N LEU A 304 -1.45 6.51 10.09
CA LEU A 304 -0.88 7.21 11.24
C LEU A 304 -0.49 6.24 12.37
N LEU A 305 -1.33 5.25 12.69
CA LEU A 305 -1.01 4.24 13.70
C LEU A 305 0.23 3.44 13.32
N LEU A 306 0.32 2.97 12.06
CA LEU A 306 1.50 2.25 11.57
C LEU A 306 2.77 3.10 11.70
N ALA A 307 2.71 4.39 11.33
CA ALA A 307 3.85 5.29 11.49
C ALA A 307 4.20 5.53 12.97
N ILE A 308 3.21 5.62 13.87
CA ILE A 308 3.46 5.75 15.33
C ILE A 308 4.13 4.50 15.91
N PHE A 309 3.83 3.31 15.38
CA PHE A 309 4.44 2.05 15.81
C PHE A 309 5.75 1.73 15.07
N SER A 310 6.20 2.60 14.17
CA SER A 310 7.45 2.41 13.45
C SER A 310 8.66 2.89 14.25
N ASP A 311 9.83 2.31 13.95
CA ASP A 311 11.12 2.76 14.48
C ASP A 311 11.38 4.25 14.20
N CYS A 312 10.81 4.81 13.12
CA CYS A 312 10.93 6.22 12.79
C CYS A 312 10.31 7.10 13.86
N PHE A 313 9.16 6.70 14.43
CA PHE A 313 8.52 7.44 15.51
C PHE A 313 9.30 7.29 16.82
N GLU A 314 9.73 6.08 17.17
CA GLU A 314 10.51 5.84 18.40
C GLU A 314 11.78 6.68 18.47
N ASN A 315 12.45 6.86 17.33
CA ASN A 315 13.67 7.67 17.21
C ASN A 315 13.40 9.18 17.04
N SER A 316 12.14 9.60 16.97
CA SER A 316 11.77 10.99 16.77
C SER A 316 11.77 11.79 18.07
N GLN A 317 11.87 13.12 17.97
CA GLN A 317 11.73 14.00 19.13
C GLN A 317 10.34 13.90 19.77
N PHE A 318 9.32 13.55 18.97
CA PHE A 318 7.93 13.42 19.41
C PHE A 318 7.73 12.31 20.44
N ALA A 319 8.46 11.18 20.32
CA ALA A 319 8.36 10.07 21.27
C ALA A 319 8.83 10.43 22.68
N SER A 320 9.66 11.47 22.83
CA SER A 320 10.10 11.97 24.14
C SER A 320 9.09 12.94 24.79
N ASN A 321 8.14 13.47 24.01
CA ASN A 321 7.19 14.48 24.49
C ASN A 321 5.91 13.83 25.06
N VAL A 322 5.89 13.67 26.38
CA VAL A 322 4.78 13.05 27.11
C VAL A 322 3.45 13.79 26.93
N GLU A 323 3.47 15.12 26.82
CA GLU A 323 2.23 15.91 26.65
C GLU A 323 1.65 15.71 25.25
N PHE A 324 2.51 15.70 24.23
CA PHE A 324 2.13 15.37 22.87
C PHE A 324 1.56 13.95 22.78
N ILE A 325 2.25 12.95 23.32
CA ILE A 325 1.77 11.55 23.31
C ILE A 325 0.40 11.43 23.97
N LYS A 326 0.18 12.09 25.12
CA LYS A 326 -1.13 12.09 25.77
C LYS A 326 -2.22 12.69 24.88
N LYS A 327 -1.95 13.84 24.23
CA LYS A 327 -2.89 14.46 23.29
C LYS A 327 -3.16 13.56 22.09
N LEU A 328 -2.12 12.96 21.52
CA LEU A 328 -2.20 12.03 20.40
C LEU A 328 -3.09 10.83 20.73
N LEU A 329 -2.84 10.15 21.87
CA LEU A 329 -3.64 9.03 22.33
C LEU A 329 -5.09 9.42 22.62
N CYS A 330 -5.34 10.60 23.20
CA CYS A 330 -6.69 11.12 23.38
C CYS A 330 -7.41 11.33 22.04
N SER A 331 -6.74 11.91 21.04
CA SER A 331 -7.32 12.12 19.72
C SER A 331 -7.56 10.80 18.97
N LEU A 332 -6.63 9.84 19.06
CA LEU A 332 -6.82 8.48 18.52
C LEU A 332 -8.03 7.80 19.17
N ASN A 333 -8.13 7.83 20.50
CA ASN A 333 -9.26 7.27 21.23
C ASN A 333 -10.59 7.86 20.75
N ASN A 334 -10.65 9.16 20.44
CA ASN A 334 -11.87 9.81 19.95
C ASN A 334 -12.25 9.31 18.54
N VAL A 335 -11.27 9.18 17.63
CA VAL A 335 -11.49 8.60 16.31
C VAL A 335 -12.01 7.18 16.43
N ILE A 336 -11.33 6.35 17.23
CA ILE A 336 -11.65 4.92 17.37
C ILE A 336 -13.00 4.71 18.04
N SER A 337 -13.34 5.54 19.03
CA SER A 337 -14.67 5.55 19.65
C SER A 337 -15.77 5.86 18.62
N ALA A 338 -15.53 6.81 17.72
CA ALA A 338 -16.47 7.13 16.65
C ALA A 338 -16.59 5.99 15.62
N VAL A 339 -15.50 5.26 15.35
CA VAL A 339 -15.54 4.06 14.48
C VAL A 339 -16.28 2.90 15.15
N PHE A 340 -16.09 2.69 16.47
CA PHE A 340 -16.90 1.72 17.21
C PHE A 340 -18.39 2.08 17.16
N PHE A 341 -18.73 3.35 17.38
CA PHE A 341 -20.11 3.83 17.27
C PHE A 341 -20.70 3.55 15.88
N TYR A 342 -19.94 3.84 14.81
CA TYR A 342 -20.34 3.50 13.44
C TYR A 342 -20.62 2.01 13.27
N LEU A 343 -19.70 1.13 13.68
CA LEU A 343 -19.89 -0.33 13.55
C LEU A 343 -21.12 -0.83 14.31
N LYS A 344 -21.41 -0.29 15.50
CA LYS A 344 -22.59 -0.68 16.30
C LYS A 344 -23.93 -0.30 15.64
N GLN A 345 -23.92 0.69 14.75
CA GLN A 345 -25.14 1.16 14.07
C GLN A 345 -25.48 0.38 12.80
N ILE A 346 -24.53 -0.38 12.26
CA ILE A 346 -24.72 -1.11 11.00
C ILE A 346 -25.49 -2.41 11.24
N LYS A 347 -26.49 -2.66 10.39
CA LYS A 347 -27.14 -3.96 10.28
C LYS A 347 -26.52 -4.74 9.13
N LEU A 348 -26.07 -5.97 9.41
CA LEU A 348 -25.44 -6.84 8.40
C LEU A 348 -26.35 -7.20 7.22
N GLU A 349 -27.67 -7.00 7.37
CA GLU A 349 -28.68 -7.30 6.34
C GLU A 349 -28.70 -6.27 5.19
N ASP A 350 -28.15 -5.07 5.41
CA ASP A 350 -28.18 -3.95 4.45
C ASP A 350 -26.87 -3.80 3.63
N LEU A 351 -26.03 -4.84 3.64
CA LEU A 351 -24.67 -4.84 3.11
C LEU A 351 -24.60 -4.81 1.56
N ASP A 352 -24.50 -3.61 0.99
CA ASP A 352 -24.09 -3.41 -0.42
C ASP A 352 -22.56 -3.48 -0.61
N SER A 353 -22.10 -3.76 -1.84
CA SER A 353 -20.67 -3.88 -2.18
C SER A 353 -19.82 -2.67 -1.77
N ALA A 354 -20.38 -1.47 -1.85
CA ALA A 354 -19.70 -0.24 -1.49
C ALA A 354 -19.64 0.00 0.03
N GLN A 355 -20.66 -0.45 0.79
CA GLN A 355 -20.62 -0.46 2.26
C GLN A 355 -19.57 -1.47 2.78
N CYS A 356 -19.33 -2.54 2.02
CA CYS A 356 -18.29 -3.52 2.34
C CYS A 356 -16.90 -2.87 2.44
N SER A 357 -16.54 -1.95 1.53
CA SER A 357 -15.24 -1.25 1.58
C SER A 357 -15.05 -0.38 2.82
N THR A 358 -16.08 0.36 3.23
CA THR A 358 -16.05 1.19 4.46
C THR A 358 -15.97 0.31 5.70
N MET A 359 -16.73 -0.79 5.74
CA MET A 359 -16.66 -1.76 6.84
C MET A 359 -15.31 -2.46 6.91
N GLN A 360 -14.68 -2.76 5.78
CA GLN A 360 -13.32 -3.30 5.74
C GLN A 360 -12.30 -2.34 6.35
N ALA A 361 -12.34 -1.06 5.96
CA ALA A 361 -11.46 -0.04 6.50
C ALA A 361 -11.66 0.15 8.02
N ALA A 362 -12.91 0.26 8.47
CA ALA A 362 -13.26 0.38 9.89
C ALA A 362 -12.81 -0.84 10.72
N SER A 363 -13.08 -2.04 10.21
CA SER A 363 -12.68 -3.29 10.86
C SER A 363 -11.16 -3.44 10.91
N SER A 364 -10.44 -3.05 9.85
CA SER A 364 -8.98 -3.13 9.79
C SER A 364 -8.34 -2.21 10.82
N LEU A 365 -8.84 -0.97 10.94
CA LEU A 365 -8.38 -0.02 11.94
C LEU A 365 -8.58 -0.55 13.37
N ILE A 366 -9.74 -1.14 13.65
CA ILE A 366 -10.00 -1.72 14.99
C ILE A 366 -9.12 -2.93 15.26
N CYS A 367 -8.87 -3.78 14.26
CA CYS A 367 -7.99 -4.94 14.44
C CYS A 367 -6.57 -4.48 14.82
N ILE A 368 -6.01 -3.46 14.15
CA ILE A 368 -4.70 -2.89 14.49
C ILE A 368 -4.70 -2.24 15.87
N TRP A 369 -5.76 -1.51 16.22
CA TRP A 369 -5.84 -0.95 17.57
C TRP A 369 -5.87 -2.02 18.66
N ALA A 370 -6.50 -3.15 18.34
CA ALA A 370 -6.68 -4.26 19.26
C ALA A 370 -5.45 -5.19 19.35
N THR A 371 -4.55 -5.17 18.36
CA THR A 371 -3.27 -5.91 18.42
C THR A 371 -2.31 -5.30 19.45
N GLU A 372 -2.35 -3.99 19.65
CA GLU A 372 -1.47 -3.28 20.59
C GLU A 372 -1.87 -3.40 22.07
N ASP A 373 -2.66 -4.43 22.41
CA ASP A 373 -3.14 -4.81 23.75
C ASP A 373 -3.60 -3.63 24.62
N THR A 374 -4.35 -2.70 24.01
CA THR A 374 -4.85 -1.49 24.69
C THR A 374 -5.98 -1.86 25.68
N SER A 375 -5.86 -1.42 26.94
CA SER A 375 -6.96 -1.56 27.92
C SER A 375 -8.12 -0.60 27.64
N ASN A 376 -7.87 0.45 26.85
CA ASN A 376 -8.84 1.44 26.42
C ASN A 376 -9.86 0.86 25.43
N LEU A 377 -11.13 1.21 25.59
CA LEU A 377 -12.24 0.80 24.71
C LEU A 377 -12.46 -0.73 24.62
N ARG A 378 -11.95 -1.51 25.59
CA ARG A 378 -12.09 -2.97 25.61
C ARG A 378 -13.55 -3.43 25.62
N SER A 379 -14.44 -2.70 26.29
CA SER A 379 -15.88 -2.98 26.28
C SER A 379 -16.47 -2.83 24.88
N ASP A 380 -16.10 -1.76 24.17
CA ASP A 380 -16.59 -1.48 22.82
C ASP A 380 -16.05 -2.49 21.80
N LEU A 381 -14.79 -2.92 21.98
CA LEU A 381 -14.19 -4.00 21.20
C LEU A 381 -14.96 -5.30 21.36
N VAL A 382 -15.27 -5.72 22.60
CA VAL A 382 -16.02 -6.95 22.86
C VAL A 382 -17.42 -6.90 22.24
N GLU A 383 -18.07 -5.74 22.27
CA GLU A 383 -19.40 -5.54 21.68
C GLU A 383 -19.38 -5.59 20.14
N THR A 384 -18.35 -5.04 19.51
CA THR A 384 -18.23 -4.95 18.04
C THR A 384 -17.55 -6.16 17.39
N GLN A 385 -16.85 -6.99 18.15
CA GLN A 385 -16.15 -8.18 17.66
C GLN A 385 -17.03 -9.12 16.80
N PRO A 386 -18.31 -9.40 17.14
CA PRO A 386 -19.17 -10.23 16.30
C PRO A 386 -19.38 -9.66 14.90
N ILE A 387 -19.52 -8.33 14.78
CA ILE A 387 -19.73 -7.64 13.50
C ILE A 387 -18.45 -7.72 12.67
N ILE A 388 -17.30 -7.42 13.27
CA ILE A 388 -15.98 -7.52 12.64
C ILE A 388 -15.76 -8.93 12.08
N PHE A 389 -16.12 -9.95 12.86
CA PHE A 389 -15.97 -11.34 12.42
C PHE A 389 -16.83 -11.70 11.21
N GLU A 390 -18.06 -11.20 11.11
CA GLU A 390 -18.89 -11.45 9.93
C GLU A 390 -18.34 -10.73 8.69
N VAL A 391 -17.81 -9.51 8.84
CA VAL A 391 -17.11 -8.79 7.75
C VAL A 391 -15.89 -9.59 7.29
N VAL A 392 -15.07 -10.06 8.23
CA VAL A 392 -13.88 -10.86 7.94
C VAL A 392 -14.24 -12.16 7.22
N LYS A 393 -15.32 -12.85 7.61
CA LYS A 393 -15.80 -14.03 6.89
C LYS A 393 -16.24 -13.72 5.46
N ILE A 394 -16.92 -12.59 5.24
CA ILE A 394 -17.33 -12.16 3.91
C ILE A 394 -16.09 -11.94 3.04
N CYS A 395 -15.07 -11.25 3.59
CA CYS A 395 -13.81 -11.01 2.90
C CYS A 395 -13.04 -12.30 2.63
N PHE A 396 -13.00 -13.22 3.58
CA PHE A 396 -12.36 -14.53 3.43
C PHE A 396 -12.97 -15.35 2.30
N LYS A 397 -14.31 -15.37 2.19
CA LYS A 397 -15.02 -16.06 1.11
C LYS A 397 -14.80 -15.42 -0.27
N SER A 398 -14.45 -14.13 -0.31
CA SER A 398 -14.19 -13.37 -1.53
C SER A 398 -12.70 -13.12 -1.76
N LEU A 399 -11.81 -13.87 -1.09
CA LEU A 399 -10.38 -13.82 -1.37
C LEU A 399 -10.13 -14.28 -2.80
N THR A 400 -9.81 -13.30 -3.64
CA THR A 400 -9.19 -13.48 -4.95
C THR A 400 -7.87 -12.72 -4.95
N VAL A 401 -6.96 -13.05 -5.87
CA VAL A 401 -5.65 -12.37 -6.03
C VAL A 401 -5.78 -10.84 -6.14
N GLU A 402 -6.95 -10.32 -6.53
CA GLU A 402 -7.22 -8.89 -6.74
C GLU A 402 -7.76 -8.16 -5.49
N ASN A 403 -8.22 -8.85 -4.43
CA ASN A 403 -8.84 -8.22 -3.25
C ASN A 403 -7.84 -7.93 -2.12
N THR A 404 -6.92 -6.99 -2.35
CA THR A 404 -5.81 -6.68 -1.42
C THR A 404 -6.27 -6.14 -0.06
N GLN A 405 -7.37 -5.37 0.00
CA GLN A 405 -7.89 -4.84 1.27
C GLN A 405 -8.60 -5.90 2.11
N GLY A 406 -9.40 -6.77 1.46
CA GLY A 406 -10.02 -7.91 2.12
C GLY A 406 -8.99 -8.89 2.69
N ALA A 407 -7.92 -9.17 1.94
CA ALA A 407 -6.81 -9.99 2.41
C ALA A 407 -6.13 -9.38 3.65
N LYS A 408 -5.73 -8.10 3.58
CA LYS A 408 -5.12 -7.39 4.73
C LYS A 408 -6.00 -7.42 5.97
N LEU A 409 -7.31 -7.23 5.83
CA LEU A 409 -8.23 -7.33 6.97
C LEU A 409 -8.23 -8.73 7.60
N VAL A 410 -8.27 -9.78 6.77
CA VAL A 410 -8.24 -11.16 7.25
C VAL A 410 -6.93 -11.41 8.01
N ASP A 411 -5.80 -10.98 7.45
CA ASP A 411 -4.48 -11.11 8.07
C ASP A 411 -4.42 -10.40 9.43
N LEU A 412 -4.88 -9.14 9.49
CA LEU A 412 -4.93 -8.35 10.73
C LEU A 412 -5.86 -8.97 11.78
N PHE A 413 -7.01 -9.49 11.36
CA PHE A 413 -7.93 -10.16 12.29
C PHE A 413 -7.33 -11.46 12.82
N VAL A 414 -6.65 -12.23 11.97
CA VAL A 414 -5.91 -13.41 12.40
C VAL A 414 -4.83 -12.99 13.39
N LEU A 415 -3.98 -12.01 13.08
CA LEU A 415 -2.95 -11.47 14.02
C LEU A 415 -3.54 -11.05 15.36
N TYR A 416 -4.70 -10.37 15.36
CA TYR A 416 -5.42 -10.02 16.58
C TYR A 416 -5.83 -11.25 17.41
N ILE A 417 -6.38 -12.28 16.76
CA ILE A 417 -6.74 -13.55 17.42
C ILE A 417 -5.50 -14.20 18.02
N LEU A 418 -4.45 -14.28 17.20
CA LEU A 418 -3.17 -14.89 17.46
C LEU A 418 -2.49 -14.30 18.73
N GLN A 419 -2.39 -12.96 18.84
CA GLN A 419 -1.79 -12.31 20.01
C GLN A 419 -2.60 -12.49 21.30
N ASN A 420 -3.93 -12.45 21.21
CA ASN A 420 -4.79 -12.60 22.39
C ASN A 420 -4.78 -14.04 22.97
N ILE A 421 -4.43 -15.03 22.15
CA ILE A 421 -4.25 -16.41 22.60
C ILE A 421 -2.94 -16.57 23.39
N GLN A 422 -1.86 -15.92 22.94
CA GLN A 422 -0.55 -15.94 23.65
C GLN A 422 -0.65 -15.32 25.05
N ASN A 423 -1.41 -14.24 25.21
CA ASN A 423 -1.51 -13.53 26.49
C ASN A 423 -2.40 -14.24 27.54
N THR A 424 -2.74 -15.53 27.37
CA THR A 424 -3.57 -16.37 28.27
C THR A 424 -4.96 -15.79 28.62
N LYS A 425 -5.42 -14.75 27.92
CA LYS A 425 -6.77 -14.15 28.02
C LYS A 425 -7.83 -15.04 27.34
N LEU A 426 -7.66 -16.37 27.43
CA LEU A 426 -8.42 -17.45 26.78
C LEU A 426 -9.92 -17.48 27.14
N LYS A 427 -10.35 -16.80 28.21
CA LYS A 427 -11.77 -16.81 28.65
C LYS A 427 -12.72 -16.09 27.70
N LEU A 428 -12.22 -15.24 26.81
CA LEU A 428 -13.05 -14.43 25.89
C LEU A 428 -13.17 -15.02 24.48
N PHE A 429 -12.37 -16.02 24.15
CA PHE A 429 -12.23 -16.45 22.75
C PHE A 429 -13.26 -17.52 22.37
N GLN A 430 -14.26 -17.10 21.58
CA GLN A 430 -15.30 -18.00 21.09
C GLN A 430 -14.69 -19.02 20.12
N ARG A 431 -15.10 -20.29 20.26
CA ARG A 431 -14.68 -21.43 19.41
C ARG A 431 -14.64 -21.10 17.91
N LYS A 432 -15.61 -20.32 17.43
CA LYS A 432 -15.75 -19.93 16.02
C LYS A 432 -14.54 -19.16 15.45
N TYR A 433 -13.82 -18.40 16.27
CA TYR A 433 -12.65 -17.64 15.82
C TYR A 433 -11.45 -18.55 15.55
N PHE A 434 -11.27 -19.59 16.36
CA PHE A 434 -10.22 -20.58 16.12
C PHE A 434 -10.46 -21.38 14.84
N ILE A 435 -11.71 -21.81 14.62
CA ILE A 435 -12.10 -22.52 13.38
C ILE A 435 -11.73 -21.64 12.18
N PHE A 436 -12.06 -20.35 12.24
CA PHE A 436 -11.71 -19.41 11.19
C PHE A 436 -10.20 -19.30 10.95
N VAL A 437 -9.36 -19.23 12.00
CA VAL A 437 -7.90 -19.22 11.82
C VAL A 437 -7.41 -20.50 11.17
N VAL A 438 -7.95 -21.66 11.53
CA VAL A 438 -7.60 -22.94 10.90
C VAL A 438 -7.99 -22.94 9.42
N ASP A 439 -9.21 -22.50 9.08
CA ASP A 439 -9.68 -22.39 7.70
C ASP A 439 -8.79 -21.45 6.87
N TYR A 440 -8.40 -20.32 7.46
CA TYR A 440 -7.48 -19.37 6.84
C TYR A 440 -6.09 -19.98 6.57
N LEU A 441 -5.51 -20.67 7.54
CA LEU A 441 -4.21 -21.33 7.37
C LEU A 441 -4.26 -22.44 6.33
N GLN A 442 -5.37 -23.18 6.27
CA GLN A 442 -5.59 -24.20 5.24
C GLN A 442 -5.65 -23.57 3.85
N HIS A 443 -6.35 -22.43 3.71
CA HIS A 443 -6.40 -21.67 2.47
C HIS A 443 -4.99 -21.21 2.05
N MET A 444 -4.24 -20.60 2.97
CA MET A 444 -2.89 -20.10 2.69
C MET A 444 -1.89 -21.22 2.32
N LEU A 445 -2.02 -22.41 2.92
CA LEU A 445 -1.25 -23.59 2.54
C LEU A 445 -1.63 -24.10 1.16
N SER A 446 -2.93 -24.15 0.84
CA SER A 446 -3.40 -24.65 -0.46
C SER A 446 -2.93 -23.78 -1.62
N GLU A 447 -2.75 -22.48 -1.38
CA GLU A 447 -2.28 -21.51 -2.37
C GLU A 447 -0.74 -21.36 -2.39
N ASN A 448 0.02 -22.04 -1.52
CA ASN A 448 1.48 -21.87 -1.33
C ASN A 448 1.92 -20.42 -1.00
N ILE A 449 1.10 -19.63 -0.31
CA ILE A 449 1.36 -18.20 -0.05
C ILE A 449 2.11 -17.95 1.29
N LEU A 450 2.32 -18.98 2.10
CA LEU A 450 2.84 -18.78 3.46
C LEU A 450 4.32 -18.37 3.50
N ASN A 451 4.60 -17.31 4.27
CA ASN A 451 5.95 -16.98 4.73
C ASN A 451 6.30 -17.79 5.99
N LEU A 452 7.59 -17.94 6.28
CA LEU A 452 8.07 -18.78 7.39
C LEU A 452 7.45 -18.39 8.76
N GLN A 453 7.31 -17.08 9.02
CA GLN A 453 6.76 -16.55 10.28
C GLN A 453 5.30 -16.96 10.50
N SER A 454 4.48 -16.94 9.46
CA SER A 454 3.08 -17.38 9.53
C SER A 454 2.96 -18.87 9.87
N ILE A 455 3.88 -19.71 9.37
CA ILE A 455 3.95 -21.14 9.71
C ILE A 455 4.36 -21.33 11.17
N GLU A 456 5.43 -20.67 11.61
CA GLU A 456 5.90 -20.76 13.00
C GLU A 456 4.82 -20.37 14.01
N PHE A 457 4.09 -19.29 13.73
CA PHE A 457 3.04 -18.82 14.62
C PHE A 457 1.82 -19.75 14.62
N SER A 458 1.46 -20.29 13.45
CA SER A 458 0.40 -21.29 13.31
C SER A 458 0.64 -22.51 14.17
N LEU A 459 1.89 -23.01 14.15
CA LEU A 459 2.34 -24.12 14.97
C LEU A 459 2.24 -23.79 16.46
N HIS A 460 2.61 -22.59 16.87
CA HIS A 460 2.44 -22.16 18.25
C HIS A 460 0.96 -22.18 18.68
N LEU A 461 0.08 -21.62 17.84
CA LEU A 461 -1.36 -21.56 18.14
C LEU A 461 -2.01 -22.94 18.25
N LEU A 462 -1.66 -23.81 17.31
CA LEU A 462 -2.10 -25.20 17.29
C LEU A 462 -1.67 -25.91 18.57
N ASN A 463 -0.45 -25.66 19.04
CA ASN A 463 0.08 -26.26 20.27
C ASN A 463 -0.71 -25.77 21.48
N VAL A 464 -0.92 -24.46 21.62
CA VAL A 464 -1.75 -23.88 22.68
C VAL A 464 -3.17 -24.46 22.66
N TYR A 465 -3.79 -24.63 21.49
CA TYR A 465 -5.14 -25.19 21.40
C TYR A 465 -5.19 -26.68 21.77
N THR A 466 -4.25 -27.50 21.28
CA THR A 466 -4.13 -28.91 21.68
C THR A 466 -3.97 -29.05 23.19
N LEU A 467 -3.23 -28.12 23.81
CA LEU A 467 -3.01 -28.08 25.25
C LEU A 467 -4.24 -27.59 26.03
N VAL A 468 -5.03 -26.64 25.52
CA VAL A 468 -6.13 -26.02 26.28
C VAL A 468 -7.47 -26.72 26.05
N PHE A 469 -7.74 -27.25 24.86
CA PHE A 469 -9.06 -27.80 24.48
C PHE A 469 -9.02 -29.22 23.89
N PRO A 470 -8.35 -30.19 24.54
CA PRO A 470 -8.15 -31.54 24.01
C PRO A 470 -9.47 -32.29 23.73
N LYS A 471 -10.50 -32.08 24.58
CA LYS A 471 -11.83 -32.73 24.45
C LYS A 471 -12.68 -32.18 23.30
N LEU A 472 -12.36 -30.99 22.78
CA LEU A 472 -13.09 -30.37 21.66
C LEU A 472 -12.60 -30.89 20.31
N LEU A 473 -11.31 -31.21 20.20
CA LEU A 473 -10.70 -31.85 19.01
C LEU A 473 -11.30 -33.23 18.73
N ALA A 474 -11.47 -34.05 19.78
CA ALA A 474 -11.99 -35.42 19.66
C ALA A 474 -13.46 -35.53 19.19
N LYS A 475 -14.22 -34.43 19.15
CA LYS A 475 -15.65 -34.43 18.77
C LYS A 475 -15.93 -33.87 17.37
N TYR A 476 -14.91 -33.47 16.60
CA TYR A 476 -15.12 -32.69 15.37
C TYR A 476 -14.82 -33.48 14.09
N LYS A 477 -15.71 -33.35 13.10
CA LYS A 477 -15.53 -33.91 11.74
C LYS A 477 -14.43 -33.17 10.95
N ASP A 478 -14.15 -31.91 11.29
CA ASP A 478 -13.09 -31.11 10.66
C ASP A 478 -11.68 -31.44 11.20
N PHE A 479 -11.56 -32.45 12.07
CA PHE A 479 -10.28 -33.05 12.44
C PHE A 479 -9.50 -33.51 11.20
N ASN A 480 -10.19 -33.90 10.12
CA ASN A 480 -9.56 -34.23 8.84
C ASN A 480 -8.85 -33.04 8.19
N CYS A 481 -9.41 -31.83 8.23
CA CYS A 481 -8.74 -30.63 7.72
C CYS A 481 -7.47 -30.33 8.53
N PHE A 482 -7.56 -30.46 9.85
CA PHE A 482 -6.44 -30.30 10.77
C PHE A 482 -5.34 -31.37 10.56
N TYR A 483 -5.74 -32.63 10.36
CA TYR A 483 -4.85 -33.74 10.01
C TYR A 483 -4.19 -33.51 8.63
N GLN A 484 -4.94 -33.01 7.65
CA GLN A 484 -4.40 -32.63 6.34
C GLN A 484 -3.39 -31.47 6.43
N LEU A 485 -3.63 -30.48 7.28
CA LEU A 485 -2.71 -29.36 7.54
C LEU A 485 -1.38 -29.83 8.11
N LEU A 486 -1.43 -30.71 9.13
CA LEU A 486 -0.24 -31.37 9.69
C LEU A 486 0.46 -32.27 8.67
N LEU A 487 -0.31 -33.03 7.88
CA LEU A 487 0.26 -33.86 6.82
C LEU A 487 0.95 -33.02 5.75
N LEU A 488 0.39 -31.87 5.36
CA LEU A 488 0.99 -30.93 4.41
C LEU A 488 2.32 -30.40 4.96
N LEU A 489 2.33 -29.89 6.20
CA LEU A 489 3.53 -29.38 6.87
C LEU A 489 4.62 -30.46 7.08
N LEU A 490 4.21 -31.72 7.22
CA LEU A 490 5.09 -32.87 7.44
C LEU A 490 5.40 -33.67 6.16
N ASN A 491 4.89 -33.26 5.00
CA ASN A 491 5.11 -33.97 3.74
C ASN A 491 6.51 -33.71 3.19
N LYS A 492 7.10 -34.71 2.52
CA LYS A 492 8.53 -34.75 2.13
C LYS A 492 9.00 -33.59 1.25
N GLU A 493 8.12 -32.98 0.46
CA GLU A 493 8.48 -31.89 -0.48
C GLU A 493 8.45 -30.49 0.16
N GLN A 494 7.67 -30.29 1.24
CA GLN A 494 7.68 -29.04 2.04
C GLN A 494 8.61 -29.10 3.26
N PHE A 495 9.36 -30.20 3.40
CA PHE A 495 10.30 -30.45 4.49
C PHE A 495 11.48 -29.44 4.54
N LEU A 496 11.78 -28.79 3.42
CA LEU A 496 12.76 -27.68 3.34
C LEU A 496 12.31 -26.48 4.19
N LEU A 497 11.03 -26.08 4.12
CA LEU A 497 10.46 -25.03 4.96
C LEU A 497 10.46 -25.45 6.44
N PHE A 498 10.16 -26.72 6.74
CA PHE A 498 10.23 -27.24 8.10
C PHE A 498 11.65 -27.15 8.69
N SER A 499 12.69 -27.29 7.86
CA SER A 499 14.08 -27.15 8.28
C SER A 499 14.50 -25.71 8.58
N GLU A 500 13.83 -24.73 7.98
CA GLU A 500 14.05 -23.29 8.19
C GLU A 500 13.32 -22.77 9.45
N LEU A 501 12.26 -23.46 9.91
CA LEU A 501 11.53 -23.10 11.14
C LEU A 501 12.45 -23.00 12.36
N SER A 502 12.10 -22.10 13.26
CA SER A 502 12.68 -21.99 14.59
C SER A 502 12.59 -23.33 15.32
N TYR A 503 13.62 -23.59 16.13
CA TYR A 503 13.70 -24.85 16.88
C TYR A 503 12.50 -25.05 17.83
N CYS A 504 11.94 -23.96 18.39
CA CYS A 504 10.72 -24.00 19.18
C CYS A 504 9.50 -24.43 18.33
N SER A 505 9.30 -23.82 17.16
CA SER A 505 8.18 -24.16 16.27
C SER A 505 8.26 -25.59 15.74
N LYS A 506 9.47 -26.11 15.50
CA LYS A 506 9.70 -27.54 15.18
C LYS A 506 9.21 -28.45 16.31
N VAL A 507 9.51 -28.09 17.55
CA VAL A 507 9.09 -28.84 18.74
C VAL A 507 7.57 -28.77 18.94
N GLU A 508 6.96 -27.61 18.71
CA GLU A 508 5.51 -27.43 18.79
C GLU A 508 4.77 -28.24 17.72
N ALA A 509 5.22 -28.18 16.46
CA ALA A 509 4.67 -28.98 15.37
C ALA A 509 4.68 -30.47 15.68
N VAL A 510 5.80 -30.95 16.22
CA VAL A 510 5.98 -32.31 16.67
C VAL A 510 5.02 -32.66 17.83
N SER A 511 4.89 -31.76 18.80
CA SER A 511 4.06 -31.95 19.99
C SER A 511 2.59 -32.09 19.61
N ILE A 512 2.13 -31.23 18.71
CA ILE A 512 0.82 -31.29 18.08
C ILE A 512 0.65 -32.61 17.33
N ALA A 513 1.62 -32.97 16.49
CA ALA A 513 1.51 -34.15 15.65
C ALA A 513 1.40 -35.43 16.50
N ILE A 514 2.17 -35.55 17.58
CA ILE A 514 2.06 -36.69 18.51
C ILE A 514 0.72 -36.69 19.23
N PHE A 515 0.27 -35.53 19.72
CA PHE A 515 -1.03 -35.42 20.40
C PHE A 515 -2.20 -35.82 19.49
N VAL A 516 -2.14 -35.41 18.23
CA VAL A 516 -3.19 -35.60 17.23
C VAL A 516 -3.19 -37.04 16.72
N LEU A 517 -2.01 -37.60 16.48
CA LEU A 517 -1.86 -38.99 16.07
C LEU A 517 -2.23 -39.95 17.21
N GLY A 518 -1.96 -39.57 18.47
CA GLY A 518 -2.40 -40.32 19.65
C GLY A 518 -3.93 -40.33 19.88
N LEU A 519 -4.66 -39.34 19.34
CA LEU A 519 -6.13 -39.28 19.40
C LEU A 519 -6.81 -40.11 18.30
N LEU A 520 -6.13 -40.42 17.20
CA LEU A 520 -6.71 -41.08 16.04
C LEU A 520 -6.86 -42.60 16.16
N ASP A 521 -6.23 -43.24 17.15
CA ASP A 521 -6.26 -44.69 17.47
C ASP A 521 -6.01 -45.68 16.30
N ASP A 522 -5.73 -45.17 15.09
CA ASP A 522 -5.45 -45.96 13.90
C ASP A 522 -3.94 -46.08 13.66
N LYS A 523 -3.52 -47.33 13.48
CA LYS A 523 -2.13 -47.78 13.26
C LYS A 523 -1.51 -47.16 12.01
N ASN A 524 -1.08 -45.92 12.09
CA ASN A 524 -0.41 -45.24 10.98
C ASN A 524 1.10 -45.29 11.17
N GLU A 525 1.82 -45.86 10.19
CA GLU A 525 3.28 -45.75 9.99
C GLU A 525 3.79 -44.29 10.12
N PHE A 526 2.91 -43.34 9.86
CA PHE A 526 3.10 -41.91 10.07
C PHE A 526 3.30 -41.51 11.53
N LEU A 527 2.63 -42.15 12.49
CA LEU A 527 2.78 -41.92 13.94
C LEU A 527 4.19 -42.31 14.40
N GLU A 528 4.70 -43.44 13.92
CA GLU A 528 6.06 -43.89 14.21
C GLU A 528 7.12 -42.96 13.59
N LYS A 529 6.93 -42.54 12.33
CA LYS A 529 7.86 -41.59 11.65
C LYS A 529 7.87 -40.23 12.34
N THR A 530 6.69 -39.72 12.71
CA THR A 530 6.55 -38.43 13.41
C THR A 530 7.16 -38.50 14.81
N PHE A 531 6.93 -39.59 15.56
CA PHE A 531 7.53 -39.81 16.87
C PHE A 531 9.06 -39.93 16.79
N LYS A 532 9.60 -40.63 15.78
CA LYS A 532 11.05 -40.69 15.54
C LYS A 532 11.64 -39.34 15.17
N LEU A 533 10.95 -38.54 14.36
CA LEU A 533 11.37 -37.19 14.00
C LEU A 533 11.40 -36.28 15.24
N ALA A 534 10.35 -36.33 16.05
CA ALA A 534 10.22 -35.64 17.32
C ALA A 534 11.41 -35.90 18.24
N PHE A 535 11.73 -37.19 18.36
CA PHE A 535 12.78 -37.70 19.20
C PHE A 535 14.18 -37.28 18.72
N ASN A 536 14.39 -37.26 17.41
CA ASN A 536 15.64 -36.79 16.81
C ASN A 536 15.84 -35.28 17.00
N ILE A 537 14.77 -34.49 16.89
CA ILE A 537 14.81 -33.05 17.18
C ILE A 537 15.16 -32.84 18.66
N LEU A 538 14.51 -33.56 19.58
CA LEU A 538 14.77 -33.51 21.03
C LEU A 538 16.19 -33.88 21.45
N CYS A 539 16.89 -34.71 20.68
CA CYS A 539 18.28 -35.06 20.98
C CYS A 539 19.24 -33.86 20.85
N LEU A 540 18.79 -32.74 20.27
CA LEU A 540 19.52 -31.49 20.19
C LEU A 540 19.37 -30.71 21.52
N LYS A 541 20.51 -30.45 22.17
CA LYS A 541 20.67 -29.99 23.56
C LYS A 541 20.06 -28.60 23.86
N ASN A 542 18.78 -28.51 24.24
CA ASN A 542 18.24 -27.24 24.76
C ASN A 542 17.33 -27.47 25.99
N GLU A 543 17.82 -27.07 27.17
CA GLU A 543 17.25 -27.40 28.49
C GLU A 543 15.87 -26.77 28.75
N LYS A 544 15.61 -25.54 28.28
CA LYS A 544 14.33 -24.83 28.48
C LYS A 544 13.11 -25.50 27.84
N ILE A 545 13.35 -26.44 26.91
CA ILE A 545 12.30 -27.09 26.12
C ILE A 545 11.87 -28.42 26.74
N VAL A 546 12.69 -29.00 27.61
CA VAL A 546 12.36 -30.27 28.27
C VAL A 546 11.18 -30.11 29.22
N ASP A 547 11.00 -28.95 29.85
CA ASP A 547 9.86 -28.65 30.73
C ASP A 547 8.50 -28.69 29.98
N ASN A 548 8.44 -28.11 28.78
CA ASN A 548 7.23 -28.15 27.95
C ASN A 548 6.92 -29.58 27.46
N TRP A 549 7.97 -30.37 27.21
CA TRP A 549 7.85 -31.78 26.84
C TRP A 549 7.44 -32.69 28.00
N ILE A 550 7.92 -32.39 29.21
CA ILE A 550 7.49 -33.02 30.47
C ILE A 550 5.98 -32.84 30.61
N ILE A 551 5.48 -31.62 30.42
CA ILE A 551 4.04 -31.31 30.45
C ILE A 551 3.28 -32.05 29.33
N LEU A 552 3.85 -32.09 28.11
CA LEU A 552 3.24 -32.81 26.99
C LEU A 552 3.16 -34.32 27.24
N LEU A 553 4.25 -34.94 27.72
CA LEU A 553 4.32 -36.36 28.03
C LEU A 553 3.37 -36.75 29.15
N GLN A 554 3.32 -35.96 30.23
CA GLN A 554 2.33 -36.13 31.30
C GLN A 554 0.91 -36.12 30.73
N ARG A 555 0.58 -35.16 29.88
CA ARG A 555 -0.75 -35.05 29.28
C ARG A 555 -1.04 -36.17 28.27
N LEU A 556 -0.05 -36.60 27.49
CA LEU A 556 -0.21 -37.74 26.58
C LEU A 556 -0.51 -39.03 27.36
N ILE A 557 0.18 -39.23 28.49
CA ILE A 557 -0.05 -40.35 29.41
C ILE A 557 -1.45 -40.26 30.03
N GLU A 558 -1.87 -39.07 30.48
CA GLU A 558 -3.20 -38.83 31.05
C GLU A 558 -4.34 -39.04 30.05
N PHE A 559 -4.16 -38.62 28.80
CA PHE A 559 -5.22 -38.62 27.78
C PHE A 559 -5.25 -39.86 26.90
N SER A 560 -4.16 -40.63 26.79
CA SER A 560 -4.06 -41.79 25.89
C SER A 560 -3.80 -43.16 26.55
N PRO A 561 -4.39 -43.52 27.71
CA PRO A 561 -4.23 -44.86 28.28
C PRO A 561 -4.74 -46.00 27.36
N LYS A 562 -5.41 -45.67 26.25
CA LYS A 562 -5.92 -46.60 25.25
C LYS A 562 -5.06 -46.73 23.97
N CYS A 563 -4.11 -45.81 23.73
CA CYS A 563 -3.32 -45.82 22.49
C CYS A 563 -2.18 -46.86 22.59
N SER A 564 -2.46 -48.09 22.18
CA SER A 564 -1.52 -49.22 22.26
C SER A 564 -0.17 -48.95 21.58
N MET A 565 -0.16 -48.18 20.49
CA MET A 565 1.06 -47.84 19.75
C MET A 565 1.91 -46.79 20.47
N LEU A 566 1.29 -45.79 21.11
CA LEU A 566 2.00 -44.80 21.92
C LEU A 566 2.66 -45.49 23.12
N LYS A 567 1.97 -46.45 23.75
CA LYS A 567 2.54 -47.29 24.80
C LYS A 567 3.75 -48.09 24.30
N VAL A 568 3.67 -48.71 23.13
CA VAL A 568 4.81 -49.45 22.52
C VAL A 568 6.00 -48.52 22.25
N LEU A 569 5.77 -47.34 21.66
CA LEU A 569 6.83 -46.37 21.34
C LEU A 569 7.49 -45.77 22.58
N MET A 570 6.68 -45.43 23.60
CA MET A 570 7.20 -44.94 24.88
C MET A 570 7.96 -46.02 25.64
N CYS A 571 7.51 -47.28 25.57
CA CYS A 571 8.24 -48.42 26.13
C CYS A 571 9.56 -48.67 25.39
N SER A 572 9.58 -48.62 24.05
CA SER A 572 10.79 -48.89 23.26
C SER A 572 11.88 -47.83 23.41
N HIS A 573 11.50 -46.64 23.87
CA HIS A 573 12.43 -45.52 24.09
C HIS A 573 12.53 -45.10 25.57
N ARG A 574 11.98 -45.90 26.49
CA ARG A 574 11.90 -45.60 27.93
C ARG A 574 13.26 -45.29 28.54
N ASP A 575 14.28 -46.10 28.25
CA ASP A 575 15.59 -45.96 28.88
C ASP A 575 16.27 -44.66 28.44
N LEU A 576 16.20 -44.33 27.15
CA LEU A 576 16.76 -43.09 26.61
C LEU A 576 15.98 -41.84 27.09
N LEU A 577 14.64 -41.93 27.19
CA LEU A 577 13.80 -40.89 27.78
C LEU A 577 14.18 -40.67 29.25
N SER A 578 14.41 -41.76 30.00
CA SER A 578 14.78 -41.68 31.41
C SER A 578 16.15 -41.04 31.61
N GLU A 579 17.14 -41.38 30.78
CA GLU A 579 18.48 -40.79 30.82
C GLU A 579 18.45 -39.28 30.57
N LYS A 580 17.64 -38.83 29.60
CA LYS A 580 17.46 -37.41 29.27
C LYS A 580 16.66 -36.65 30.34
N LEU A 581 15.58 -37.24 30.86
CA LEU A 581 14.73 -36.63 31.88
C LEU A 581 15.43 -36.51 33.24
N ASN A 582 16.34 -37.45 33.57
CA ASN A 582 17.16 -37.37 34.77
C ASN A 582 18.09 -36.14 34.81
N SER A 583 18.34 -35.51 33.65
CA SER A 583 19.16 -34.28 33.56
C SER A 583 18.36 -32.99 33.77
N VAL A 584 17.04 -33.08 34.00
CA VAL A 584 16.13 -31.92 34.05
C VAL A 584 15.45 -31.81 35.41
N ALA A 585 15.41 -30.59 35.96
CA ALA A 585 14.77 -30.30 37.23
C ALA A 585 13.25 -30.59 37.15
N ASN A 586 12.68 -31.21 38.18
CA ASN A 586 11.24 -31.56 38.31
C ASN A 586 10.71 -32.69 37.41
N ALA A 587 11.56 -33.52 36.80
CA ALA A 587 11.13 -34.64 35.96
C ALA A 587 10.63 -35.89 36.73
N GLU A 588 10.73 -35.91 38.07
CA GLU A 588 10.45 -37.09 38.90
C GLU A 588 9.01 -37.60 38.77
N ASP A 589 8.02 -36.69 38.77
CA ASP A 589 6.60 -37.03 38.61
C ASP A 589 6.29 -37.59 37.22
N VAL A 590 7.00 -37.11 36.20
CA VAL A 590 6.87 -37.60 34.81
C VAL A 590 7.48 -38.96 34.67
N LEU A 591 8.65 -39.19 35.26
CA LEU A 591 9.32 -40.48 35.28
C LEU A 591 8.48 -41.52 36.02
N ALA A 592 7.82 -41.15 37.13
CA ALA A 592 6.87 -42.01 37.83
C ALA A 592 5.66 -42.35 36.93
N SER A 593 5.04 -41.34 36.32
CA SER A 593 3.91 -41.52 35.39
C SER A 593 4.27 -42.35 34.16
N LEU A 594 5.48 -42.19 33.63
CA LEU A 594 6.04 -43.00 32.52
C LEU A 594 6.21 -44.46 32.93
N LYS A 595 6.74 -44.71 34.13
CA LYS A 595 6.91 -46.06 34.66
C LYS A 595 5.55 -46.75 34.84
N ASP A 596 4.58 -46.05 35.42
CA ASP A 596 3.22 -46.55 35.64
C ASP A 596 2.47 -46.77 34.32
N PHE A 597 2.67 -45.90 33.32
CA PHE A 597 2.08 -46.05 31.99
C PHE A 597 2.67 -47.23 31.21
N CYS A 598 3.97 -47.50 31.36
CA CYS A 598 4.67 -48.60 30.69
C CYS A 598 4.43 -49.98 31.34
N SER A 599 4.20 -50.03 32.66
CA SER A 599 3.68 -51.22 33.34
C SER A 599 2.27 -51.58 32.90
#